data_AF-A0A656K2U8-F1
#
_entry.id   AF-A0A656K2U8-F1
#
_cell.length_a   1.000
_cell.length_b   1.000
_cell.length_c   1.000
_cell.angle_alpha   90.00
_cell.angle_beta   90.00
_cell.angle_gamma   90.00
#
_symmetry.space_group_name_H-M   'P 1'
#
loop_
_entity.id
_entity.type
_entity.pdbx_description
1 polymer ?
#
loop_
_entity_poly.entity_id
_entity_poly.type
_entity_poly.pdbx_seq_one_letter_code
_entity_poly.pdbx_strand_id
1 'polypeptide(L)'
;MDICVGQGFTEKAPCLYRSMICFILQGSKRVAINDNLLSYDSEHYLISALDLPLIGQILDAEDGQPYVAVSLVLDPALLALLAASMPAVREREQKGIGITINPMSAPLRDTLLRLLSLLDTPDDIPILAPMVERELLYRLLQGPQGRLLRQ
;
A
#
# COMPACT_ATOMS: atom_id res chain seq x y z
N MET A 1 11.02 1.26 1.31
CA MET A 1 9.85 2.03 1.77
C MET A 1 10.13 3.48 1.47
N ASP A 2 9.22 4.14 0.77
CA ASP A 2 9.35 5.54 0.39
C ASP A 2 8.22 6.35 1.05
N ILE A 3 8.58 7.48 1.65
CA ILE A 3 7.61 8.42 2.25
C ILE A 3 7.45 9.59 1.28
N CYS A 4 6.21 9.82 0.87
CA CYS A 4 5.84 10.90 -0.03
C CYS A 4 5.04 11.93 0.76
N VAL A 5 5.57 13.14 0.86
CA VAL A 5 4.85 14.32 1.34
C VAL A 5 4.51 15.17 0.13
N GLY A 6 3.22 15.33 -0.14
CA GLY A 6 2.73 16.27 -1.14
C GLY A 6 2.42 17.61 -0.50
N GLN A 7 2.50 18.69 -1.27
CA GLN A 7 1.94 19.98 -0.85
C GLN A 7 0.92 20.43 -1.88
N GLY A 8 -0.31 20.70 -1.43
CA GLY A 8 -1.37 21.29 -2.23
C GLY A 8 -2.23 20.28 -2.99
N PHE A 9 -3.30 20.82 -3.58
CA PHE A 9 -4.04 20.16 -4.64
C PHE A 9 -3.14 20.06 -5.87
N THR A 10 -2.77 18.85 -6.27
CA THR A 10 -2.11 18.70 -7.56
C THR A 10 -3.14 18.69 -8.68
N GLU A 11 -2.79 19.32 -9.81
CA GLU A 11 -3.45 18.98 -11.06
C GLU A 11 -3.28 17.48 -11.36
N LYS A 12 -4.18 16.93 -12.17
CA LYS A 12 -4.11 15.52 -12.56
C LYS A 12 -2.78 15.24 -13.25
N ALA A 13 -1.93 14.42 -12.64
CA ALA A 13 -0.61 14.11 -13.15
C ALA A 13 -0.48 12.61 -13.50
N PRO A 14 0.23 12.28 -14.59
CA PRO A 14 0.59 10.89 -14.87
C PRO A 14 1.55 10.38 -13.80
N CYS A 15 1.34 9.15 -13.34
CA CYS A 15 2.21 8.46 -12.41
C CYS A 15 2.32 6.98 -12.82
N LEU A 16 3.52 6.42 -12.69
CA LEU A 16 3.74 4.99 -12.91
C LEU A 16 3.67 4.30 -11.56
N TYR A 17 2.64 3.47 -11.34
CA TYR A 17 2.66 2.57 -10.21
C TYR A 17 3.55 1.39 -10.57
N ARG A 18 4.51 1.07 -9.69
CA ARG A 18 5.18 -0.23 -9.70
C ARG A 18 4.28 -1.28 -9.01
N SER A 19 4.64 -2.56 -8.97
CA SER A 19 4.06 -3.46 -7.97
C SER A 19 4.33 -2.89 -6.56
N MET A 20 3.33 -2.26 -5.95
CA MET A 20 3.48 -1.47 -4.73
C MET A 20 2.19 -1.41 -3.92
N ILE A 21 2.33 -1.01 -2.67
CA ILE A 21 1.23 -0.70 -1.76
C ILE A 21 1.37 0.74 -1.30
N CYS A 22 0.26 1.47 -1.28
CA CYS A 22 0.18 2.87 -0.85
C CYS A 22 -0.76 2.98 0.35
N PHE A 23 -0.25 3.57 1.42
CA PHE A 23 -1.00 3.94 2.61
C PHE A 23 -1.07 5.46 2.69
N ILE A 24 -2.26 6.02 2.81
CA ILE A 24 -2.43 7.45 3.08
C ILE A 24 -2.42 7.62 4.60
N LEU A 25 -1.55 8.50 5.09
CA LEU A 25 -1.49 8.86 6.50
C LEU A 25 -2.28 10.14 6.78
N GLN A 26 -2.34 11.04 5.79
CA GLN A 26 -3.01 12.33 5.89
C GLN A 26 -3.50 12.80 4.52
N GLY A 27 -4.68 13.43 4.49
CA GLY A 27 -5.33 13.85 3.25
C GLY A 27 -6.04 12.71 2.53
N SER A 28 -6.21 12.84 1.21
CA SER A 28 -6.81 11.81 0.38
C SER A 28 -6.21 11.79 -1.04
N LYS A 29 -6.45 10.72 -1.78
CA LYS A 29 -6.01 10.58 -3.17
C LYS A 29 -7.16 10.14 -4.06
N ARG A 30 -7.27 10.79 -5.22
CA ARG A 30 -8.11 10.37 -6.32
C ARG A 30 -7.25 9.72 -7.40
N VAL A 31 -7.69 8.58 -7.93
CA VAL A 31 -6.99 7.83 -8.97
C VAL A 31 -7.99 7.42 -10.04
N ALA A 32 -7.69 7.72 -11.30
CA ALA A 32 -8.45 7.22 -12.43
C ALA A 32 -7.99 5.81 -12.78
N ILE A 33 -8.88 4.83 -12.67
CA ILE A 33 -8.65 3.43 -13.00
C ILE A 33 -9.69 3.04 -14.05
N ASN A 34 -9.24 2.77 -15.28
CA ASN A 34 -10.10 2.67 -16.46
C ASN A 34 -10.97 3.94 -16.58
N ASP A 35 -12.29 3.78 -16.76
CA ASP A 35 -13.25 4.88 -16.86
C ASP A 35 -13.76 5.39 -15.49
N ASN A 36 -13.23 4.87 -14.38
CA ASN A 36 -13.71 5.19 -13.04
C ASN A 36 -12.71 6.08 -12.28
N LEU A 37 -13.23 7.12 -11.62
CA LEU A 37 -12.47 7.91 -10.66
C LEU A 37 -12.74 7.40 -9.25
N LEU A 38 -11.73 6.82 -8.60
CA LEU A 38 -11.83 6.33 -7.24
C LEU A 38 -11.12 7.29 -6.28
N SER A 39 -11.70 7.50 -5.10
CA SER A 39 -11.12 8.31 -4.02
C SER A 39 -10.88 7.42 -2.80
N TYR A 40 -9.76 7.64 -2.11
CA TYR A 40 -9.45 6.95 -0.85
C TYR A 40 -8.59 7.80 0.06
N ASP A 41 -8.61 7.47 1.35
CA ASP A 41 -7.99 8.20 2.46
C ASP A 41 -7.30 7.19 3.41
N SER A 42 -7.02 7.61 4.65
CA SER A 42 -6.34 6.80 5.67
C SER A 42 -7.13 5.58 6.16
N GLU A 43 -8.43 5.51 5.90
CA GLU A 43 -9.23 4.32 6.22
C GLU A 43 -9.08 3.21 5.17
N HIS A 44 -8.26 3.46 4.15
CA HIS A 44 -8.03 2.57 3.03
C HIS A 44 -6.55 2.47 2.68
N TYR A 45 -6.21 1.43 1.93
CA TYR A 45 -4.92 1.31 1.25
C TYR A 45 -5.13 0.87 -0.20
N LEU A 46 -4.20 1.26 -1.06
CA LEU A 46 -4.18 0.86 -2.46
C LEU A 46 -3.09 -0.16 -2.70
N ILE A 47 -3.41 -1.25 -3.40
CA ILE A 47 -2.42 -2.21 -3.94
C ILE A 47 -2.43 -2.12 -5.45
N SER A 48 -1.25 -1.97 -6.03
CA SER A 48 -0.99 -2.20 -7.45
C SER A 48 -0.15 -3.46 -7.59
N ALA A 49 -0.68 -4.48 -8.27
CA ALA A 49 0.04 -5.72 -8.58
C ALA A 49 0.77 -5.65 -9.93
N LEU A 50 0.45 -4.66 -10.78
CA LEU A 50 1.01 -4.48 -12.11
C LEU A 50 1.61 -3.07 -12.27
N ASP A 51 2.55 -2.96 -13.20
CA ASP A 51 3.11 -1.69 -13.60
C ASP A 51 2.15 -0.99 -14.57
N LEU A 52 1.39 -0.01 -14.08
CA LEU A 52 0.35 0.67 -14.85
C LEU A 52 0.48 2.20 -14.78
N PRO A 53 0.36 2.91 -15.92
CA PRO A 53 0.25 4.36 -15.92
C PRO A 53 -1.13 4.76 -15.38
N LEU A 54 -1.15 5.58 -14.33
CA LEU A 54 -2.37 6.12 -13.75
C LEU A 54 -2.37 7.63 -13.75
N ILE A 55 -3.57 8.21 -13.77
CA ILE A 55 -3.77 9.63 -13.53
C ILE A 55 -4.23 9.78 -12.09
N GLY A 56 -3.43 10.47 -11.28
CA GLY A 56 -3.70 10.71 -9.87
C GLY A 56 -3.88 12.19 -9.56
N GLN A 57 -4.62 12.46 -8.49
CA GLN A 57 -4.70 13.75 -7.84
C GLN A 57 -4.57 13.53 -6.34
N ILE A 58 -3.67 14.26 -5.68
CA ILE A 58 -3.61 14.30 -4.22
C ILE A 58 -4.44 15.48 -3.70
N LEU A 59 -5.00 15.31 -2.51
CA LEU A 59 -5.76 16.32 -1.80
C LEU A 59 -5.22 16.39 -0.37
N ASP A 60 -4.93 17.60 0.09
CA ASP A 60 -4.58 17.87 1.48
C ASP A 60 -5.75 17.51 2.41
N ALA A 61 -5.47 17.40 3.71
CA ALA A 61 -6.50 17.19 4.71
C ALA A 61 -7.42 18.42 4.84
N GLU A 62 -8.66 18.19 5.31
CA GLU A 62 -9.67 19.26 5.42
C GLU A 62 -9.26 20.39 6.38
N ASP A 63 -8.38 20.10 7.34
CA ASP A 63 -7.80 21.06 8.29
C ASP A 63 -6.59 21.84 7.73
N GLY A 64 -6.26 21.64 6.44
CA GLY A 64 -5.15 22.29 5.74
C GLY A 64 -3.80 21.62 5.92
N GLN A 65 -3.73 20.46 6.59
CA GLN A 65 -2.49 19.70 6.72
C GLN A 65 -2.14 18.98 5.39
N PRO A 66 -0.84 18.88 5.03
CA PRO A 66 -0.42 18.37 3.72
C PRO A 66 -0.79 16.91 3.51
N TYR A 67 -1.00 16.49 2.26
CA TYR A 67 -1.09 15.07 1.93
C TYR A 67 0.19 14.33 2.35
N VAL A 68 0.04 13.21 3.08
CA VAL A 68 1.15 12.33 3.46
C VAL A 68 0.79 10.90 3.14
N ALA A 69 1.68 10.20 2.45
CA ALA A 69 1.54 8.78 2.18
C ALA A 69 2.86 8.04 2.26
N VAL A 70 2.73 6.74 2.49
CA VAL A 70 3.83 5.79 2.51
C VAL A 70 3.59 4.77 1.42
N SER A 71 4.62 4.52 0.62
CA SER A 71 4.61 3.45 -0.37
C SER A 71 5.67 2.40 -0.08
N LEU A 72 5.29 1.13 -0.26
CA LEU A 72 6.20 0.00 -0.23
C LEU A 72 6.16 -0.69 -1.59
N VAL A 73 7.31 -0.79 -2.24
CA VAL A 73 7.48 -1.64 -3.41
C VAL A 73 7.43 -3.09 -2.95
N LEU A 74 6.64 -3.89 -3.63
CA LEU A 74 6.51 -5.31 -3.35
C LEU A 74 7.68 -6.07 -3.97
N ASP A 75 8.42 -6.81 -3.16
CA ASP A 75 9.40 -7.80 -3.63
C ASP A 75 8.68 -9.14 -3.91
N PRO A 76 8.57 -9.56 -5.19
CA PRO A 76 7.92 -10.82 -5.54
C PRO A 76 8.57 -12.05 -4.89
N ALA A 77 9.89 -12.03 -4.68
CA ALA A 77 10.59 -13.14 -4.06
C ALA A 77 10.21 -13.30 -2.58
N LEU A 78 10.12 -12.17 -1.85
CA LEU A 78 9.69 -12.17 -0.45
C LEU A 78 8.21 -12.56 -0.30
N LEU A 79 7.35 -12.08 -1.19
CA LEU A 79 5.94 -12.48 -1.24
C LEU A 79 5.78 -13.99 -1.47
N ALA A 80 6.50 -14.56 -2.45
CA ALA A 80 6.49 -15.98 -2.73
C ALA A 80 7.00 -16.83 -1.55
N LEU A 81 8.06 -16.39 -0.88
CA LEU A 81 8.61 -17.06 0.30
C LEU A 81 7.59 -17.10 1.46
N LEU A 82 6.92 -15.98 1.72
CA LEU A 82 5.87 -15.90 2.73
C LEU A 82 4.66 -16.76 2.35
N ALA A 83 4.22 -16.68 1.09
CA ALA A 83 3.11 -17.47 0.56
C ALA A 83 3.33 -18.98 0.72
N ALA A 84 4.54 -19.47 0.44
CA ALA A 84 4.91 -20.87 0.59
C ALA A 84 4.84 -21.38 2.04
N SER A 85 4.95 -20.47 3.02
CA SER A 85 4.85 -20.78 4.45
C SER A 85 3.42 -20.69 4.98
N MET A 86 2.45 -20.32 4.14
CA MET A 86 1.04 -20.17 4.51
C MET A 86 0.23 -21.41 4.07
N PRO A 87 -0.92 -21.67 4.71
CA PRO A 87 -1.83 -22.71 4.25
C PRO A 87 -2.24 -22.49 2.79
N ALA A 88 -2.27 -23.58 2.02
CA ALA A 88 -2.64 -23.56 0.61
C ALA A 88 -4.05 -22.96 0.43
N VAL A 89 -4.17 -22.01 -0.48
CA VAL A 89 -5.45 -21.44 -0.89
C VAL A 89 -6.01 -22.32 -2.01
N ARG A 90 -7.26 -22.78 -1.89
CA ARG A 90 -7.92 -23.47 -3.01
C ARG A 90 -8.03 -22.51 -4.20
N GLU A 91 -7.48 -22.90 -5.34
CA GLU A 91 -7.54 -22.15 -6.58
C GLU A 91 -9.01 -21.91 -6.98
N ARG A 92 -9.40 -20.64 -7.01
CA ARG A 92 -10.50 -20.17 -7.85
C ARG A 92 -9.93 -19.03 -8.67
N GLU A 93 -10.13 -19.08 -9.98
CA GLU A 93 -9.76 -17.99 -10.89
C GLU A 93 -10.34 -16.67 -10.36
N GLN A 94 -9.47 -15.79 -9.91
CA GLN A 94 -9.86 -14.43 -9.57
C GLN A 94 -9.19 -13.54 -10.60
N LYS A 95 -9.98 -13.03 -11.55
CA LYS A 95 -9.56 -11.98 -12.46
C LYS A 95 -9.37 -10.70 -11.65
N GLY A 96 -8.16 -10.50 -11.14
CA GLY A 96 -7.78 -9.29 -10.41
C GLY A 96 -7.57 -8.15 -11.40
N ILE A 97 -8.27 -7.04 -11.18
CA ILE A 97 -7.88 -5.75 -11.74
C ILE A 97 -6.53 -5.41 -11.11
N GLY A 98 -5.54 -5.02 -11.92
CA GLY A 98 -4.16 -4.79 -11.47
C GLY A 98 -4.00 -3.79 -10.34
N ILE A 99 -5.03 -2.99 -10.02
CA ILE A 99 -5.07 -2.02 -8.92
C ILE A 99 -6.37 -2.17 -8.14
N THR A 100 -6.29 -2.15 -6.81
CA THR A 100 -7.46 -2.19 -5.93
C THR A 100 -7.29 -1.32 -4.70
N ILE A 101 -8.42 -0.84 -4.16
CA ILE A 101 -8.52 -0.08 -2.92
C ILE A 101 -9.23 -0.97 -1.90
N ASN A 102 -8.67 -1.09 -0.70
CA ASN A 102 -9.15 -2.02 0.33
C ASN A 102 -9.20 -1.31 1.69
N PRO A 103 -10.12 -1.70 2.58
CA PRO A 103 -10.22 -1.10 3.91
C PRO A 103 -9.02 -1.43 4.78
N MET A 104 -8.56 -0.45 5.56
CA MET A 104 -7.44 -0.57 6.49
C MET A 104 -7.87 -1.32 7.76
N SER A 105 -7.35 -2.54 7.95
CA SER A 105 -7.61 -3.30 9.17
C SER A 105 -6.75 -2.78 10.34
N ALA A 106 -7.25 -2.90 11.57
CA ALA A 106 -6.48 -2.50 12.76
C ALA A 106 -5.10 -3.20 12.85
N PRO A 107 -4.97 -4.54 12.63
CA PRO A 107 -3.66 -5.18 12.65
C PRO A 107 -2.68 -4.65 11.60
N LEU A 108 -3.18 -4.29 10.41
CA LEU A 108 -2.34 -3.72 9.36
C LEU A 108 -1.89 -2.30 9.74
N ARG A 109 -2.79 -1.52 10.36
CA ARG A 109 -2.54 -0.16 10.84
C ARG A 109 -1.47 -0.15 11.93
N ASP A 110 -1.61 -1.03 12.91
CA ASP A 110 -0.64 -1.17 14.01
C ASP A 110 0.73 -1.62 13.52
N THR A 111 0.77 -2.52 12.52
CA THR A 111 2.03 -2.97 11.92
C THR A 111 2.72 -1.85 11.15
N LEU A 112 1.97 -1.07 10.36
CA LEU A 112 2.49 0.09 9.65
C LEU A 112 3.01 1.16 10.62
N LEU A 113 2.26 1.43 11.69
CA LEU A 113 2.66 2.39 12.72
C LEU A 113 3.97 1.96 13.38
N ARG A 114 4.11 0.69 13.78
CA ARG A 114 5.36 0.13 14.32
C ARG A 114 6.54 0.31 13.36
N LEU A 115 6.33 0.08 12.07
CA LEU A 115 7.37 0.25 11.06
C LEU A 115 7.81 1.73 10.96
N LEU A 116 6.83 2.65 10.97
CA LEU A 116 7.07 4.09 10.93
C LEU A 116 7.75 4.62 12.18
N SER A 117 7.41 4.11 13.37
CA SER A 117 8.04 4.50 14.63
C SER A 117 9.55 4.19 14.68
N LEU A 118 10.05 3.29 13.83
CA LEU A 118 11.50 3.05 13.74
C LEU A 118 12.27 4.24 13.17
N LEU A 119 11.60 5.20 12.54
CA LEU A 119 12.23 6.46 12.10
C LEU A 119 12.72 7.31 13.29
N ASP A 120 12.12 7.15 14.46
CA ASP A 120 12.55 7.80 15.71
C ASP A 120 13.74 7.07 16.37
N THR A 121 13.99 5.81 16.00
CA THR A 121 15.05 4.94 16.55
C THR A 121 15.85 4.27 15.41
N PRO A 122 16.63 5.05 14.63
CA PRO A 122 17.25 4.58 13.39
C PRO A 122 18.26 3.43 13.60
N ASP A 123 18.89 3.35 14.77
CA ASP A 123 19.84 2.28 15.11
C ASP A 123 19.16 0.89 15.19
N ASP A 124 17.84 0.86 15.43
CA ASP A 124 17.06 -0.38 15.48
C ASP A 124 16.62 -0.86 14.09
N ILE A 125 16.60 0.03 13.08
CA ILE A 125 16.10 -0.25 11.72
C ILE A 125 16.74 -1.50 11.11
N PRO A 126 18.08 -1.69 11.12
CA PRO A 126 18.71 -2.84 10.47
C PRO A 126 18.23 -4.19 11.02
N ILE A 127 17.77 -4.23 12.27
CA ILE A 127 17.34 -5.45 12.96
C ILE A 127 15.81 -5.58 12.93
N LEU A 128 15.07 -4.52 13.29
CA LEU A 128 13.63 -4.57 13.50
C LEU A 128 12.83 -4.38 12.21
N ALA A 129 13.25 -3.49 11.30
CA ALA A 129 12.46 -3.20 10.11
C ALA A 129 12.20 -4.43 9.22
N PRO A 130 13.18 -5.32 8.95
CA PRO A 130 12.93 -6.54 8.17
C PRO A 130 11.89 -7.47 8.81
N MET A 131 11.80 -7.50 10.14
CA MET A 131 10.82 -8.32 10.86
C MET A 131 9.41 -7.74 10.74
N VAL A 132 9.28 -6.42 10.94
CA VAL A 132 8.00 -5.72 10.85
C VAL A 132 7.49 -5.68 9.41
N GLU A 133 8.37 -5.50 8.42
CA GLU A 133 8.01 -5.56 7.01
C GLU A 133 7.46 -6.94 6.61
N ARG A 134 8.10 -8.03 7.08
CA ARG A 134 7.59 -9.39 6.87
C ARG A 134 6.20 -9.57 7.49
N GLU A 135 5.98 -9.05 8.69
CA GLU A 135 4.66 -9.05 9.32
C GLU A 135 3.64 -8.30 8.45
N LEU A 136 3.99 -7.09 7.98
CA LEU A 136 3.12 -6.27 7.15
C LEU A 136 2.69 -7.01 5.89
N LEU A 137 3.65 -7.58 5.15
CA LEU A 137 3.41 -8.36 3.95
C LEU A 137 2.56 -9.61 4.24
N TYR A 138 2.81 -10.30 5.35
CA TYR A 138 1.98 -11.42 5.78
C TYR A 138 0.52 -11.01 6.02
N ARG A 139 0.26 -9.88 6.70
CA ARG A 139 -1.10 -9.36 6.90
C ARG A 139 -1.78 -9.03 5.59
N LEU A 140 -1.05 -8.48 4.62
CA LEU A 140 -1.54 -8.19 3.28
C LEU A 140 -1.90 -9.47 2.52
N LEU A 141 -1.05 -10.51 2.63
CA LEU A 141 -1.32 -11.84 2.07
C LEU A 141 -2.53 -12.52 2.72
N GLN A 142 -2.93 -12.12 3.93
CA GLN A 142 -4.19 -12.57 4.56
C GLN A 142 -5.41 -11.73 4.16
N GLY A 143 -5.18 -10.52 3.65
CA GLY A 143 -6.23 -9.56 3.31
C GLY A 143 -7.01 -9.91 2.04
N PRO A 144 -7.93 -9.03 1.60
CA PRO A 144 -8.81 -9.27 0.45
C PRO A 144 -8.07 -9.58 -0.86
N GLN A 145 -6.90 -8.96 -1.07
CA GLN A 145 -6.02 -9.17 -2.23
C GLN A 145 -4.98 -10.27 -2.03
N GLY A 146 -4.97 -10.90 -0.85
CA GLY A 146 -3.92 -11.84 -0.48
C GLY A 146 -3.81 -13.02 -1.43
N ARG A 147 -4.91 -13.40 -2.11
CA ARG A 147 -4.87 -14.46 -3.13
C ARG A 147 -4.15 -14.03 -4.40
N LEU A 148 -4.36 -12.79 -4.86
CA LEU A 148 -3.67 -12.24 -6.05
C LEU A 148 -2.17 -12.14 -5.80
N LEU A 149 -1.78 -11.74 -4.58
CA LEU A 149 -0.37 -11.59 -4.18
C LEU A 149 0.37 -12.92 -3.92
N ARG A 150 -0.35 -14.05 -3.84
CA ARG A 150 0.22 -15.39 -3.64
C ARG A 150 0.40 -16.18 -4.95
N GLN A 151 0.04 -15.60 -6.10
CA GLN A 151 0.20 -16.22 -7.43
C GLN A 151 1.62 -16.06 -7.96
#